data_AF-A0A7V3FN40-F1
#
_entry.id   AF-A0A7V3FN40-F1
#
_cell.length_a   1.000
_cell.length_b   1.000
_cell.length_c   1.000
_cell.angle_alpha   90.00
_cell.angle_beta   90.00
_cell.angle_gamma   90.00
#
_symmetry.space_group_name_H-M   'P 1'
#
loop_
_entity.id
_entity.type
_entity.pdbx_description
1 polymer ?
#
loop_
_entity_poly.entity_id
_entity_poly.type
_entity_poly.pdbx_seq_one_letter_code
_entity_poly.pdbx_strand_id
1 'polypeptide(L)'
;MATATATATKSKSKTKIRPLDDRVVVEPSEAEEKTPGGIVLPDTAREKPQRGKVIATGPGKLLDSGERGKMSVKVGDQVFYGKYSGTEVE
;
A
#
# COMPACT_ATOMS: atom_id res chain seq x y z
N MET A 1 22.59 26.71 17.34
CA MET A 1 21.53 27.08 16.37
C MET A 1 22.16 26.93 14.99
N ALA A 2 21.72 26.10 14.05
CA ALA A 2 20.43 25.46 13.81
C ALA A 2 20.66 24.05 13.21
N THR A 3 19.90 23.07 13.70
CA THR A 3 19.81 21.71 13.17
C THR A 3 18.91 21.71 11.94
N ALA A 4 19.47 21.43 10.76
CA ALA A 4 18.69 21.21 9.55
C ALA A 4 18.32 19.72 9.45
N THR A 5 17.09 19.41 9.84
CA THR A 5 16.45 18.11 9.67
C THR A 5 16.20 17.91 8.17
N ALA A 6 17.02 17.07 7.52
CA ALA A 6 16.79 16.66 6.14
C ALA A 6 15.52 15.79 6.09
N THR A 7 14.47 16.36 5.51
CA THR A 7 13.18 15.71 5.27
C THR A 7 13.38 14.55 4.31
N ALA A 8 13.03 13.33 4.75
CA ALA A 8 13.10 12.13 3.94
C ALA A 8 12.27 12.30 2.66
N THR A 9 12.96 12.30 1.53
CA THR A 9 12.40 12.44 0.19
C THR A 9 11.51 11.22 -0.11
N LYS A 10 10.20 11.44 -0.17
CA LYS A 10 9.18 10.48 -0.64
C LYS A 10 9.63 9.82 -1.95
N SER A 11 10.00 8.54 -1.86
CA SER A 11 10.24 7.68 -3.03
C SER A 11 8.95 7.60 -3.85
N LYS A 12 8.92 8.27 -5.01
CA LYS A 12 7.94 7.97 -6.05
C LYS A 12 8.47 6.76 -6.82
N SER A 13 8.20 5.56 -6.31
CA SER A 13 8.34 4.32 -7.09
C SER A 13 7.30 4.36 -8.21
N LYS A 14 7.73 4.79 -9.39
CA LYS A 14 6.93 4.74 -10.62
C LYS A 14 7.00 3.31 -11.17
N THR A 15 6.61 2.32 -10.37
CA THR A 15 6.48 0.94 -10.84
C THR A 15 5.35 0.94 -11.86
N LYS A 16 5.69 0.71 -13.14
CA LYS A 16 4.71 0.70 -14.24
C LYS A 16 3.94 -0.61 -14.24
N ILE A 17 3.39 -0.98 -13.10
CA ILE A 17 2.54 -2.15 -12.93
C ILE A 17 1.11 -1.74 -13.28
N ARG A 18 0.55 -2.43 -14.26
CA ARG A 18 -0.86 -2.27 -14.66
C ARG A 18 -1.61 -3.51 -14.18
N PRO A 19 -2.25 -3.46 -13.01
CA PRO A 19 -3.10 -4.56 -12.56
C PRO A 19 -4.20 -4.84 -13.59
N LEU A 20 -4.45 -6.13 -13.84
CA LEU A 20 -5.52 -6.58 -14.71
C LEU A 20 -6.81 -6.76 -13.92
N ASP A 21 -7.95 -6.66 -14.62
CA ASP A 21 -9.29 -6.84 -14.07
C ASP A 21 -9.56 -6.02 -12.81
N ASP A 22 -9.93 -6.66 -11.71
CA ASP A 22 -10.27 -6.08 -10.42
C ASP A 22 -9.09 -6.03 -9.43
N ARG A 23 -7.86 -6.29 -9.90
CA ARG A 23 -6.67 -6.24 -9.04
C ARG A 23 -6.31 -4.80 -8.68
N VAL A 24 -5.75 -4.65 -7.49
CA VAL A 24 -5.28 -3.38 -6.94
C VAL A 24 -3.87 -3.57 -6.41
N VAL A 25 -2.98 -2.63 -6.75
CA VAL A 25 -1.61 -2.61 -6.22
C VAL A 25 -1.56 -1.60 -5.10
N VAL A 26 -1.13 -2.08 -3.94
CA VAL A 26 -1.01 -1.30 -2.71
C VAL A 26 0.45 -1.30 -2.30
N GLU A 27 0.96 -0.12 -1.98
CA GLU A 27 2.24 0.08 -1.34
C GLU A 27 2.03 0.00 0.19
N PRO A 28 2.63 -1.01 0.87
CA PRO A 28 2.55 -1.14 2.32
C PRO A 28 3.06 0.14 3.01
N SER A 29 2.35 0.63 4.02
CA SER A 29 2.90 1.69 4.88
C SER A 29 3.97 1.12 5.80
N GLU A 30 4.91 1.96 6.24
CA GLU A 30 5.89 1.58 7.25
C GLU A 30 5.19 1.02 8.50
N ALA A 31 5.64 -0.15 8.97
CA ALA A 31 5.17 -0.72 10.22
C ALA A 31 5.65 0.16 11.38
N GLU A 32 4.82 0.36 12.41
CA GLU A 32 5.23 1.08 13.61
C GLU A 32 6.36 0.30 14.31
N GLU A 33 7.60 0.74 14.12
CA GLU A 33 8.79 0.13 14.75
C GLU A 33 8.85 0.40 16.26
N LYS A 34 8.16 1.45 16.72
CA LYS A 34 8.16 1.91 18.11
C LYS A 34 6.73 1.95 18.61
N THR A 35 6.45 1.10 19.59
CA THR A 35 5.23 1.23 20.38
C THR A 35 5.26 2.57 21.14
N PRO A 36 4.09 3.17 21.47
CA PRO A 36 4.04 4.47 22.16
C PRO A 36 4.74 4.49 23.53
N GLY A 37 5.12 3.33 24.08
CA GLY A 37 5.91 3.19 25.31
C GLY A 37 7.44 3.17 25.13
N GLY A 38 7.96 3.38 23.91
CA GLY A 38 9.40 3.41 23.65
C GLY A 38 10.09 2.03 23.60
N ILE A 39 9.32 0.94 23.61
CA ILE A 39 9.83 -0.43 23.49
C ILE A 39 10.05 -0.72 22.01
N VAL A 40 11.29 -1.06 21.66
CA VAL A 40 11.69 -1.52 20.32
C VAL A 40 11.18 -2.94 20.14
N LEU A 41 10.32 -3.13 19.15
CA LEU A 41 9.79 -4.46 18.85
C LEU A 41 10.87 -5.25 18.10
N PRO A 42 11.23 -6.47 18.56
CA PRO A 42 12.17 -7.31 17.82
C PRO A 42 11.59 -7.61 16.43
N ASP A 43 12.46 -7.80 15.43
CA ASP A 43 12.07 -7.93 14.03
C ASP A 43 11.08 -9.08 13.77
N THR A 44 11.04 -10.08 14.66
CA THR A 44 10.12 -11.23 14.64
C THR A 44 8.69 -10.91 15.12
N ALA A 45 8.49 -9.80 15.83
CA ALA A 45 7.18 -9.37 16.35
C ALA A 45 6.59 -8.22 15.53
N ARG A 46 7.28 -7.74 14.49
CA ARG A 46 6.77 -6.74 13.56
C ARG A 46 5.60 -7.35 12.77
N GLU A 47 4.38 -6.96 13.13
CA GLU A 47 3.22 -7.35 12.35
C GLU A 47 3.32 -6.74 10.94
N LYS A 48 3.04 -7.55 9.90
CA LYS A 48 2.96 -7.02 8.53
C LYS A 48 1.98 -5.84 8.52
N PRO A 49 2.36 -4.70 7.94
CA PRO A 49 1.48 -3.54 7.87
C PRO A 49 0.20 -3.95 7.16
N GLN A 50 -0.92 -3.75 7.85
CA GLN A 50 -2.24 -4.00 7.29
C GLN A 50 -2.81 -2.75 6.60
N ARG A 51 -2.07 -1.64 6.63
CA ARG A 51 -2.39 -0.39 5.96
C ARG A 51 -1.43 -0.18 4.82
N GLY A 52 -1.93 0.43 3.76
CA GLY A 52 -1.10 0.83 2.64
C GLY A 52 -1.81 1.83 1.75
N LYS A 53 -1.06 2.35 0.79
CA LYS A 53 -1.54 3.33 -0.17
C LYS A 53 -1.72 2.69 -1.54
N VAL A 54 -2.86 2.93 -2.18
CA VAL A 54 -3.12 2.44 -3.52
C VAL A 54 -2.23 3.20 -4.52
N ILE A 55 -1.39 2.47 -5.26
CA ILE A 55 -0.51 3.03 -6.30
C ILE A 55 -1.03 2.74 -7.70
N ALA A 56 -1.79 1.65 -7.89
CA ALA A 56 -2.40 1.32 -9.16
C ALA A 56 -3.71 0.56 -8.98
N THR A 57 -4.69 0.83 -9.84
CA THR A 57 -6.00 0.17 -9.85
C THR A 57 -6.25 -0.44 -11.22
N GLY A 58 -6.84 -1.64 -11.23
CA GLY A 58 -7.24 -2.29 -12.45
C GLY A 58 -8.41 -1.58 -13.13
N PRO A 59 -8.71 -1.93 -14.39
CA PRO A 59 -9.85 -1.40 -15.12
C PRO A 59 -11.22 -1.84 -14.56
N GLY A 60 -11.27 -2.78 -13.62
CA GLY A 60 -12.48 -3.31 -13.00
C GLY A 60 -12.94 -4.64 -13.60
N LYS A 61 -13.71 -5.40 -12.81
CA LYS A 61 -14.25 -6.72 -13.19
C LYS A 61 -15.13 -6.60 -14.43
N LEU A 62 -14.93 -7.48 -15.42
CA LEU A 62 -15.83 -7.57 -16.57
C LEU A 62 -17.17 -8.17 -16.12
N LEU A 63 -18.26 -7.44 -16.36
CA LEU A 63 -19.62 -7.92 -16.15
C LEU A 63 -20.10 -8.66 -17.39
N ASP A 64 -21.10 -9.53 -17.23
CA ASP A 64 -21.70 -10.30 -18.32
C ASP A 64 -22.41 -9.39 -19.36
N SER A 65 -22.68 -8.13 -18.99
CA SER A 65 -23.20 -7.09 -19.88
C SER A 65 -22.17 -6.49 -20.84
N GLY A 66 -20.88 -6.85 -20.69
CA GLY A 66 -19.77 -6.25 -21.43
C GLY A 66 -19.24 -4.94 -20.83
N GLU A 67 -19.88 -4.42 -19.78
CA GLU A 67 -19.38 -3.26 -19.04
C GLU A 67 -18.35 -3.67 -17.96
N ARG A 68 -17.50 -2.73 -17.57
CA ARG A 68 -16.57 -2.93 -16.45
C ARG A 68 -17.17 -2.39 -15.17
N GLY A 69 -17.21 -3.22 -14.13
CA GLY A 69 -17.61 -2.81 -12.79
C GLY A 69 -16.67 -1.73 -12.26
N LYS A 70 -17.24 -0.61 -11.79
CA LYS A 70 -16.47 0.52 -11.27
C LYS A 70 -15.68 0.10 -10.03
N MET A 71 -14.38 0.38 -10.02
CA MET A 71 -13.55 0.21 -8.82
C MET A 71 -13.95 1.22 -7.74
N SER A 72 -14.12 0.74 -6.50
CA SER A 72 -14.44 1.59 -5.34
C SER A 72 -13.23 2.37 -4.82
N VAL A 73 -12.02 1.93 -5.17
CA VAL A 73 -10.75 2.54 -4.73
C VAL A 73 -10.09 3.27 -5.89
N LYS A 74 -9.38 4.36 -5.58
CA LYS A 74 -8.63 5.16 -6.54
C LYS A 74 -7.15 5.19 -6.17
N VAL A 75 -6.31 5.52 -7.16
CA VAL A 75 -4.89 5.77 -6.92
C VAL A 75 -4.74 6.93 -5.95
N GLY A 76 -4.01 6.70 -4.86
CA GLY A 76 -3.80 7.67 -3.79
C GLY A 76 -4.53 7.35 -2.49
N ASP A 77 -5.55 6.50 -2.52
CA ASP A 77 -6.35 6.17 -1.35
C ASP A 77 -5.56 5.32 -0.35
N GLN A 78 -5.84 5.51 0.94
CA GLN A 78 -5.35 4.63 2.00
C GLN A 78 -6.35 3.49 2.21
N VAL A 79 -5.86 2.26 2.13
CA VAL A 79 -6.67 1.05 2.27
C VAL A 79 -6.10 0.16 3.36
N PHE A 80 -7.01 -0.57 4.00
CA PHE A 80 -6.67 -1.64 4.91
C PHE A 80 -6.79 -2.97 4.17
N TYR A 81 -5.78 -3.82 4.23
CA TYR A 81 -5.75 -5.12 3.56
C TYR A 81 -5.34 -6.22 4.54
N GLY A 82 -5.71 -7.47 4.22
CA GLY A 82 -5.44 -8.61 5.08
C GLY A 82 -3.95 -8.95 5.12
N LYS A 83 -3.46 -9.44 6.27
CA LYS A 83 -2.04 -9.85 6.45
C LYS A 83 -1.56 -10.90 5.44
N TYR A 84 -2.51 -11.61 4.81
CA TYR A 84 -2.27 -12.67 3.82
C TYR A 84 -3.01 -12.42 2.50
N SER A 85 -3.46 -11.20 2.23
CA SER A 85 -4.17 -10.91 0.99
C SER A 85 -3.21 -10.47 -0.12
N GLY A 86 -3.29 -11.14 -1.27
CA GLY A 86 -2.58 -10.77 -2.47
C GLY A 86 -1.26 -11.52 -2.69
N THR A 87 -0.53 -11.10 -3.72
CA THR A 87 0.78 -11.61 -4.08
C THR A 87 1.76 -10.45 -3.97
N GLU A 88 2.90 -10.66 -3.32
CA GLU A 88 3.99 -9.67 -3.28
C GLU A 88 4.56 -9.55 -4.70
N VAL A 89 4.68 -8.32 -5.20
CA VAL A 89 5.18 -8.02 -6.54
C VAL A 89 6.36 -7.05 -6.37
N GLU A 90 7.53 -7.43 -6.89
CA GLU A 90 8.76 -6.64 -6.84
C GLU A 90 8.92 -5.72 -8.06
#